data_AF-A0A1F2XGZ1-F1
#
_entry.id   AF-A0A1F2XGZ1-F1
#
_cell.length_a   1.000
_cell.length_b   1.000
_cell.length_c   1.000
_cell.angle_alpha   90.00
_cell.angle_beta   90.00
_cell.angle_gamma   90.00
#
_symmetry.space_group_name_H-M   'P 1'
#
loop_
_entity.id
_entity.type
_entity.pdbx_description
1 polymer ?
#
loop_
_entity_poly.entity_id
_entity_poly.type
_entity_poly.pdbx_seq_one_letter_code
_entity_poly.pdbx_strand_id
1 'polypeptide(L)'
;MTDYNKGIKKEVAEIKFLIHDLRVERFINEIIHFHVTLNTDLEIYNIDQAQVLHGQDLDALKAKAVGLRKAFQDYSNAVRSFSPDRTIILTGKRYIDTIYSTCELILNPLWGRVNSVVAFLTGDSRSVQARPHYMNCIHWIRGVYGRIGHFLDEQANKDVYEEFDIASEIEYFTRDVIYGYVMENSRGRVQIEFDTLDPVVIGGNLPRFRRMYFNLVMNAVDAMSNREVGVLTISSSIEGDRVVLTVRDNGAGMSQKKMRQLLTDKETLDGELNSLGFVFVRQTIKEFKGELGIEAEVDKGTTITVRLPYLADRKPVPRPPASGYDFGQFPRVVITPPGGNAPAREVRKKRRGGVAEPISAPPEAPTAAQPRPVPDGEDKQTSCGRMVYKDYEASEAQFPGSIFAISVTEEGKMDFFTHRPYDRYVNITHEDLSPAFSDSSIRGRVEENDEKKPVLILKEPQNVREYFEFKNVPEKDRNPEKHVQMVHDEYIRIARKLVETGLQPEIGVELTGLEKFFPGQDELLKSKPFPLKLLAKQVLTTESDD
;
A
#
# COMPACT_ATOMS: atom_id res chain seq x y z
N MET A 1 -27.95 21.16 -14.29
CA MET A 1 -28.80 20.23 -13.50
C MET A 1 -28.77 20.69 -12.06
N THR A 2 -29.91 21.17 -11.61
CA THR A 2 -30.22 21.72 -10.30
C THR A 2 -30.05 20.68 -9.19
N ASP A 3 -29.74 21.18 -7.99
CA ASP A 3 -29.99 20.55 -6.68
C ASP A 3 -28.80 19.83 -5.99
N TYR A 4 -27.73 20.58 -5.70
CA TYR A 4 -26.77 20.26 -4.62
C TYR A 4 -27.37 20.49 -3.20
N ASN A 5 -28.64 20.92 -3.12
CA ASN A 5 -29.35 21.29 -1.89
C ASN A 5 -30.20 20.16 -1.28
N LYS A 6 -30.22 18.95 -1.86
CA LYS A 6 -30.77 17.77 -1.18
C LYS A 6 -29.65 17.12 -0.35
N GLY A 7 -29.70 17.29 0.97
CA GLY A 7 -28.65 16.83 1.90
C GLY A 7 -28.12 15.41 1.65
N ILE A 8 -29.00 14.49 1.21
CA ILE A 8 -28.64 13.10 0.87
C ILE A 8 -27.66 13.02 -0.33
N LYS A 9 -27.86 13.80 -1.39
CA LYS A 9 -26.96 13.78 -2.56
C LYS A 9 -25.59 14.37 -2.24
N LYS A 10 -25.56 15.42 -1.42
CA LYS A 10 -24.33 16.02 -0.90
C LYS A 10 -23.54 14.99 -0.08
N GLU A 11 -24.22 14.27 0.82
CA GLU A 11 -23.60 13.24 1.66
C GLU A 11 -23.05 12.06 0.83
N VAL A 12 -23.77 11.62 -0.21
CA VAL A 12 -23.25 10.62 -1.17
C VAL A 12 -21.95 11.10 -1.83
N ALA A 13 -21.91 12.36 -2.27
CA ALA A 13 -20.72 12.91 -2.91
C ALA A 13 -19.53 13.01 -1.94
N GLU A 14 -19.76 13.44 -0.69
CA GLU A 14 -18.74 13.50 0.36
C GLU A 14 -18.16 12.12 0.69
N ILE A 15 -19.00 11.09 0.82
CA ILE A 15 -18.55 9.70 1.06
C ILE A 15 -17.74 9.18 -0.13
N LYS A 16 -18.22 9.39 -1.36
CA LYS A 16 -17.50 8.97 -2.57
C LYS A 16 -16.13 9.64 -2.68
N PHE A 17 -16.08 10.94 -2.38
CA PHE A 17 -14.85 11.71 -2.40
C PHE A 17 -13.84 11.20 -1.36
N LEU A 18 -14.28 10.98 -0.11
CA LEU A 18 -13.41 10.41 0.92
C LEU A 18 -12.91 9.03 0.50
N ILE A 19 -13.79 8.12 0.08
CA ILE A 19 -13.38 6.75 -0.29
C ILE A 19 -12.36 6.73 -1.43
N HIS A 20 -12.52 7.60 -2.43
CA HIS A 20 -11.57 7.74 -3.53
C HIS A 20 -10.16 8.16 -3.04
N ASP A 21 -10.10 8.94 -1.95
CA ASP A 21 -8.87 9.49 -1.38
C ASP A 21 -8.17 8.56 -0.36
N LEU A 22 -8.83 7.49 0.10
CA LEU A 22 -8.28 6.62 1.14
C LEU A 22 -7.33 5.52 0.62
N ARG A 23 -7.52 5.01 -0.61
CA ARG A 23 -6.63 4.05 -1.32
C ARG A 23 -5.90 2.98 -0.45
N VAL A 24 -6.63 2.34 0.45
CA VAL A 24 -6.03 1.54 1.56
C VAL A 24 -5.62 0.10 1.25
N GLU A 25 -6.11 -0.49 0.16
CA GLU A 25 -6.04 -1.94 -0.05
C GLU A 25 -4.61 -2.45 -0.15
N ARG A 26 -3.77 -1.77 -0.95
CA ARG A 26 -2.35 -2.12 -1.13
C ARG A 26 -1.61 -2.16 0.20
N PHE A 27 -1.78 -1.16 1.05
CA PHE A 27 -0.98 -1.01 2.26
C PHE A 27 -1.31 -2.03 3.34
N ILE A 28 -2.59 -2.40 3.45
CA ILE A 28 -2.99 -3.43 4.40
C ILE A 28 -2.39 -4.78 3.99
N ASN A 29 -2.32 -5.07 2.69
CA ASN A 29 -1.65 -6.27 2.19
C ASN A 29 -0.14 -6.25 2.46
N GLU A 30 0.53 -5.12 2.24
CA GLU A 30 1.97 -4.95 2.55
C GLU A 30 2.28 -5.16 4.04
N ILE A 31 1.40 -4.66 4.93
CA ILE A 31 1.52 -4.86 6.38
C ILE A 31 1.32 -6.33 6.74
N ILE A 32 0.30 -6.99 6.19
CA ILE A 32 0.10 -8.45 6.37
C ILE A 32 1.35 -9.20 5.92
N HIS A 33 1.89 -8.87 4.74
CA HIS A 33 3.06 -9.53 4.17
C HIS A 33 4.30 -9.38 5.06
N PHE A 34 4.54 -8.18 5.60
CA PHE A 34 5.62 -7.97 6.56
C PHE A 34 5.45 -8.85 7.80
N HIS A 35 4.25 -8.93 8.35
CA HIS A 35 3.94 -9.74 9.52
C HIS A 35 4.06 -11.25 9.26
N VAL A 36 3.66 -11.73 8.08
CA VAL A 36 3.91 -13.12 7.66
C VAL A 36 5.42 -13.41 7.55
N THR A 37 6.18 -12.48 6.98
CA THR A 37 7.64 -12.58 6.88
C THR A 37 8.29 -12.59 8.26
N LEU A 38 7.84 -11.71 9.16
CA LEU A 38 8.31 -11.65 10.53
C LEU A 38 8.07 -12.96 11.27
N ASN A 39 6.86 -13.53 11.18
CA ASN A 39 6.57 -14.83 11.76
C ASN A 39 7.50 -15.93 11.22
N THR A 40 7.76 -15.93 9.90
CA THR A 40 8.68 -16.89 9.28
C THR A 40 10.11 -16.73 9.77
N ASP A 41 10.60 -15.49 9.91
CA ASP A 41 11.95 -15.25 10.44
C ASP A 41 12.02 -15.68 11.92
N LEU A 42 11.00 -15.41 12.74
CA LEU A 42 10.96 -15.90 14.13
C LEU A 42 11.04 -17.43 14.23
N GLU A 43 10.38 -18.15 13.33
CA GLU A 43 10.45 -19.62 13.23
C GLU A 43 11.87 -20.07 12.85
N ILE A 44 12.48 -19.45 11.84
CA ILE A 44 13.85 -19.78 11.39
C ILE A 44 14.86 -19.60 12.53
N TYR A 45 14.72 -18.55 13.34
CA TYR A 45 15.62 -18.24 14.45
C TYR A 45 15.20 -18.91 15.78
N ASN A 46 14.15 -19.75 15.80
CA ASN A 46 13.60 -20.43 16.99
C ASN A 46 13.27 -19.48 18.15
N ILE A 47 12.55 -18.39 17.87
CA ILE A 47 12.16 -17.37 18.86
C ILE A 47 10.68 -17.58 19.28
N ASP A 48 10.40 -18.72 19.90
CA ASP A 48 9.03 -19.20 20.21
C ASP A 48 8.19 -18.21 21.03
N GLN A 49 8.82 -17.51 21.98
CA GLN A 49 8.15 -16.54 22.86
C GLN A 49 7.56 -15.36 22.08
N ALA A 50 8.21 -14.96 20.99
CA ALA A 50 7.75 -13.88 20.12
C ALA A 50 6.70 -14.36 19.10
N GLN A 51 6.77 -15.63 18.69
CA GLN A 51 5.84 -16.24 17.74
C GLN A 51 4.41 -16.35 18.30
N VAL A 52 4.26 -16.77 19.56
CA VAL A 52 2.94 -16.92 20.21
C VAL A 52 2.20 -15.58 20.31
N LEU A 53 2.92 -14.52 20.68
CA LEU A 53 2.34 -13.18 20.76
C LEU A 53 1.98 -12.65 19.36
N HIS A 54 2.88 -12.85 18.40
CA HIS A 54 2.68 -12.37 17.03
C HIS A 54 1.55 -13.10 16.28
N GLY A 55 1.40 -14.42 16.48
CA GLY A 55 0.39 -15.21 15.75
C GLY A 55 -1.04 -14.70 15.96
N GLN A 56 -1.39 -14.32 17.19
CA GLN A 56 -2.71 -13.75 17.51
C GLN A 56 -2.96 -12.41 16.80
N ASP A 57 -1.94 -11.55 16.76
CA ASP A 57 -2.02 -10.24 16.09
C ASP A 57 -2.20 -10.42 14.57
N LEU A 58 -1.50 -11.39 13.97
CA LEU A 58 -1.61 -11.70 12.55
C LEU A 58 -3.00 -12.25 12.18
N ASP A 59 -3.57 -13.13 13.00
CA ASP A 59 -4.92 -13.64 12.78
C ASP A 59 -5.98 -12.54 12.88
N ALA A 60 -5.85 -11.65 13.87
CA ALA A 60 -6.71 -10.48 14.01
C ALA A 60 -6.63 -9.55 12.78
N LEU A 61 -5.41 -9.32 12.25
CA LEU A 61 -5.21 -8.54 11.02
C LEU A 61 -5.87 -9.20 9.81
N LYS A 62 -5.65 -10.51 9.61
CA LYS A 62 -6.24 -11.28 8.50
C LYS A 62 -7.76 -11.23 8.55
N ALA A 63 -8.35 -11.37 9.73
CA ALA A 63 -9.80 -11.25 9.93
C ALA A 63 -10.33 -9.86 9.54
N LYS A 64 -9.65 -8.77 9.95
CA LYS A 64 -9.99 -7.40 9.53
C LYS A 64 -9.89 -7.21 8.02
N ALA A 65 -8.85 -7.75 7.38
CA ALA A 65 -8.66 -7.63 5.93
C ALA A 65 -9.73 -8.37 5.12
N VAL A 66 -10.23 -9.51 5.59
CA VAL A 66 -11.39 -10.19 4.99
C VAL A 66 -12.65 -9.32 5.11
N GLY A 67 -12.90 -8.77 6.30
CA GLY A 67 -14.03 -7.85 6.54
C GLY A 67 -13.97 -6.61 5.65
N LEU A 68 -12.77 -6.06 5.47
CA LEU A 68 -12.52 -4.90 4.61
C LEU A 68 -12.85 -5.19 3.14
N ARG A 69 -12.33 -6.30 2.58
CA ARG A 69 -12.62 -6.72 1.20
C ARG A 69 -14.13 -6.89 0.97
N LYS A 70 -14.83 -7.51 1.92
CA LYS A 70 -16.30 -7.65 1.86
C LYS A 70 -17.00 -6.29 1.90
N ALA A 71 -16.58 -5.39 2.79
CA ALA A 71 -17.17 -4.07 2.89
C ALA A 71 -16.95 -3.23 1.62
N PHE A 72 -15.77 -3.31 1.01
CA PHE A 72 -15.47 -2.69 -0.28
C PHE A 72 -16.35 -3.25 -1.40
N GLN A 73 -16.48 -4.58 -1.50
CA GLN A 73 -17.30 -5.21 -2.53
C GLN A 73 -18.77 -4.78 -2.43
N ASP A 74 -19.32 -4.74 -1.21
CA ASP A 74 -20.70 -4.32 -0.98
C ASP A 74 -20.93 -2.85 -1.36
N TYR A 75 -20.00 -1.96 -1.02
CA TYR A 75 -20.04 -0.55 -1.44
C TYR A 75 -19.90 -0.40 -2.96
N SER A 76 -18.93 -1.07 -3.57
CA SER A 76 -18.70 -1.05 -5.02
C SER A 76 -19.93 -1.55 -5.79
N ASN A 77 -20.54 -2.64 -5.33
CA ASN A 77 -21.78 -3.17 -5.90
C ASN A 77 -22.93 -2.15 -5.77
N ALA A 78 -23.09 -1.51 -4.61
CA ALA A 78 -24.12 -0.49 -4.41
C ALA A 78 -23.96 0.69 -5.38
N VAL A 79 -22.72 1.14 -5.62
CA VAL A 79 -22.42 2.23 -6.56
C VAL A 79 -22.64 1.80 -8.02
N ARG A 80 -22.16 0.62 -8.43
CA ARG A 80 -22.26 0.12 -9.81
C ARG A 80 -23.69 -0.22 -10.22
N SER A 81 -24.49 -0.74 -9.29
CA SER A 81 -25.88 -1.12 -9.53
C SER A 81 -26.87 0.04 -9.39
N PHE A 82 -26.38 1.29 -9.29
CA PHE A 82 -27.21 2.49 -9.11
C PHE A 82 -28.23 2.35 -7.97
N SER A 83 -27.80 1.78 -6.84
CA SER A 83 -28.66 1.60 -5.67
C SER A 83 -29.17 2.94 -5.12
N PRO A 84 -30.26 2.95 -4.32
CA PRO A 84 -30.74 4.17 -3.69
C PRO A 84 -29.65 4.89 -2.88
N ASP A 85 -29.65 6.22 -2.87
CA ASP A 85 -28.62 7.04 -2.21
C ASP A 85 -28.37 6.60 -0.74
N ARG A 86 -29.43 6.24 -0.01
CA ARG A 86 -29.34 5.76 1.38
C ARG A 86 -28.53 4.47 1.51
N THR A 87 -28.63 3.56 0.53
CA THR A 87 -27.85 2.31 0.48
C THR A 87 -26.38 2.60 0.20
N ILE A 88 -26.09 3.53 -0.72
CA ILE A 88 -24.72 3.98 -1.01
C ILE A 88 -24.09 4.61 0.24
N ILE A 89 -24.83 5.48 0.94
CA ILE A 89 -24.38 6.08 2.21
C ILE A 89 -24.09 5.01 3.26
N LEU A 90 -25.02 4.07 3.47
CA LEU A 90 -24.88 3.03 4.50
C LEU A 90 -23.69 2.11 4.23
N THR A 91 -23.56 1.62 3.00
CA THR A 91 -22.46 0.73 2.61
C THR A 91 -21.12 1.46 2.61
N GLY A 92 -21.09 2.73 2.18
CA GLY A 92 -19.90 3.58 2.21
C GLY A 92 -19.42 3.88 3.63
N LYS A 93 -20.33 4.27 4.54
CA LYS A 93 -20.00 4.46 5.97
C LYS A 93 -19.45 3.19 6.60
N ARG A 94 -20.09 2.05 6.36
CA ARG A 94 -19.60 0.76 6.87
C ARG A 94 -18.20 0.43 6.34
N TYR A 95 -17.92 0.76 5.08
CA TYR A 95 -16.58 0.59 4.50
C TYR A 95 -15.55 1.49 5.20
N ILE A 96 -15.86 2.78 5.36
CA ILE A 96 -15.02 3.75 6.10
C ILE A 96 -14.76 3.29 7.54
N ASP A 97 -15.79 2.85 8.27
CA ASP A 97 -15.65 2.34 9.64
C ASP A 97 -14.77 1.10 9.72
N THR A 98 -14.88 0.21 8.72
CA THR A 98 -14.03 -0.98 8.63
C THR A 98 -12.57 -0.59 8.38
N ILE A 99 -12.30 0.40 7.52
CA ILE A 99 -10.96 0.96 7.33
C ILE A 99 -10.44 1.54 8.65
N TYR A 100 -11.22 2.40 9.28
CA TYR A 100 -10.84 3.11 10.49
C TYR A 100 -10.47 2.15 11.62
N SER A 101 -11.32 1.16 11.88
CA SER A 101 -11.07 0.13 12.91
C SER A 101 -9.91 -0.82 12.56
N THR A 102 -9.57 -0.97 11.28
CA THR A 102 -8.38 -1.73 10.86
C THR A 102 -7.12 -0.90 11.09
N CYS A 103 -7.15 0.39 10.78
CA CYS A 103 -6.05 1.31 11.07
C CYS A 103 -5.83 1.44 12.58
N GLU A 104 -6.90 1.54 13.37
CA GLU A 104 -6.84 1.59 14.84
C GLU A 104 -6.17 0.33 15.40
N LEU A 105 -6.52 -0.84 14.87
CA LEU A 105 -5.87 -2.09 15.23
C LEU A 105 -4.36 -2.03 14.93
N ILE A 106 -3.99 -1.62 13.71
CA ILE A 106 -2.59 -1.53 13.27
C ILE A 106 -1.76 -0.53 14.10
N LEU A 107 -2.35 0.61 14.44
CA LEU A 107 -1.68 1.70 15.16
C LEU A 107 -1.69 1.49 16.68
N ASN A 108 -2.41 0.49 17.19
CA ASN A 108 -2.49 0.20 18.61
C ASN A 108 -1.08 -0.19 19.13
N PRO A 109 -0.59 0.45 20.22
CA PRO A 109 0.80 0.31 20.64
C PRO A 109 1.04 -1.05 21.32
N LEU A 110 -0.04 -1.73 21.72
CA LEU A 110 -0.03 -3.07 22.29
C LEU A 110 -0.15 -4.17 21.23
N TRP A 111 -0.60 -3.82 20.02
CA TRP A 111 -0.90 -4.74 18.92
C TRP A 111 0.32 -5.05 18.03
N GLY A 112 1.40 -4.28 18.18
CA GLY A 112 2.56 -4.39 17.31
C GLY A 112 3.83 -4.04 18.04
N ARG A 113 4.28 -4.89 18.96
CA ARG A 113 5.65 -4.85 19.51
C ARG A 113 6.71 -5.19 18.46
N VAL A 114 6.45 -4.90 17.18
CA VAL A 114 7.31 -5.20 16.02
C VAL A 114 8.72 -4.72 16.25
N ASN A 115 8.93 -3.52 16.81
CA ASN A 115 10.27 -3.07 17.14
C ASN A 115 10.95 -3.95 18.20
N SER A 116 10.22 -4.41 19.22
CA SER A 116 10.74 -5.34 20.22
C SER A 116 10.97 -6.73 19.65
N VAL A 117 10.11 -7.20 18.75
CA VAL A 117 10.17 -8.52 18.12
C VAL A 117 11.30 -8.59 17.10
N VAL A 118 11.42 -7.58 16.23
CA VAL A 118 12.50 -7.44 15.26
C VAL A 118 13.86 -7.29 15.95
N ALA A 119 13.92 -6.76 17.17
CA ALA A 119 15.16 -6.67 17.93
C ALA A 119 15.75 -8.04 18.35
N PHE A 120 14.96 -9.12 18.33
CA PHE A 120 15.47 -10.48 18.55
C PHE A 120 16.11 -11.09 17.29
N LEU A 121 15.94 -10.46 16.13
CA LEU A 121 16.46 -10.95 14.86
C LEU A 121 17.83 -10.34 14.54
N THR A 122 18.63 -11.08 13.77
CA THR A 122 19.92 -10.62 13.27
C THR A 122 19.75 -9.58 12.16
N GLY A 123 20.77 -8.74 11.96
CA GLY A 123 20.72 -7.61 11.01
C GLY A 123 20.55 -8.00 9.54
N ASP A 124 20.89 -9.23 9.20
CA ASP A 124 20.74 -9.85 7.89
C ASP A 124 19.38 -10.53 7.68
N SER A 125 18.52 -10.60 8.70
CA SER A 125 17.15 -11.13 8.56
C SER A 125 16.31 -10.26 7.60
N ARG A 126 15.38 -10.92 6.89
CA ARG A 126 14.53 -10.26 5.89
C ARG A 126 13.65 -9.23 6.54
N SER A 127 13.10 -9.52 7.72
CA SER A 127 12.28 -8.58 8.47
C SER A 127 13.04 -7.36 8.97
N VAL A 128 14.32 -7.49 9.36
CA VAL A 128 15.16 -6.33 9.71
C VAL A 128 15.40 -5.46 8.48
N GLN A 129 15.72 -6.07 7.33
CA GLN A 129 15.94 -5.34 6.07
C GLN A 129 14.67 -4.68 5.53
N ALA A 130 13.49 -5.30 5.70
CA ALA A 130 12.20 -4.78 5.26
C ALA A 130 11.58 -3.76 6.24
N ARG A 131 12.15 -3.59 7.43
CA ARG A 131 11.64 -2.67 8.46
C ARG A 131 11.43 -1.22 7.97
N PRO A 132 12.33 -0.61 7.16
CA PRO A 132 12.09 0.75 6.64
C PRO A 132 10.83 0.84 5.79
N HIS A 133 10.57 -0.16 4.93
CA HIS A 133 9.36 -0.22 4.12
C HIS A 133 8.11 -0.38 4.98
N TYR A 134 8.15 -1.28 5.97
CA TYR A 134 7.06 -1.43 6.93
C TYR A 134 6.74 -0.13 7.67
N MET A 135 7.76 0.60 8.14
CA MET A 135 7.54 1.88 8.81
C MET A 135 6.90 2.91 7.87
N ASN A 136 7.24 2.90 6.58
CA ASN A 136 6.54 3.73 5.59
C ASN A 136 5.06 3.34 5.50
N CYS A 137 4.73 2.04 5.49
CA CYS A 137 3.34 1.58 5.52
C CYS A 137 2.60 2.03 6.80
N ILE A 138 3.26 2.01 7.96
CA ILE A 138 2.67 2.52 9.20
C ILE A 138 2.39 4.03 9.11
N HIS A 139 3.30 4.83 8.53
CA HIS A 139 3.04 6.25 8.30
C HIS A 139 1.86 6.48 7.36
N TRP A 140 1.69 5.63 6.35
CA TRP A 140 0.54 5.67 5.44
C TRP A 140 -0.78 5.38 6.16
N ILE A 141 -0.83 4.30 6.94
CA ILE A 141 -2.00 3.95 7.76
C ILE A 141 -2.34 5.05 8.75
N ARG A 142 -1.34 5.69 9.37
CA ARG A 142 -1.55 6.86 10.23
C ARG A 142 -2.21 8.02 9.49
N GLY A 143 -1.75 8.32 8.28
CA GLY A 143 -2.35 9.36 7.46
C GLY A 143 -3.81 9.07 7.10
N VAL A 144 -4.10 7.82 6.68
CA VAL A 144 -5.46 7.34 6.41
C VAL A 144 -6.35 7.46 7.66
N TYR A 145 -5.87 6.98 8.80
CA TYR A 145 -6.57 7.07 10.08
C TYR A 145 -6.90 8.52 10.43
N GLY A 146 -5.93 9.43 10.30
CA GLY A 146 -6.12 10.86 10.51
C GLY A 146 -7.16 11.46 9.56
N ARG A 147 -7.11 11.16 8.26
CA ARG A 147 -8.09 11.66 7.27
C ARG A 147 -9.52 11.25 7.62
N ILE A 148 -9.73 9.97 7.97
CA ILE A 148 -11.05 9.47 8.38
C ILE A 148 -11.47 10.14 9.69
N GLY A 149 -10.59 10.19 10.68
CA GLY A 149 -10.87 10.81 11.98
C GLY A 149 -11.30 12.27 11.83
N HIS A 150 -10.57 13.06 11.03
CA HIS A 150 -10.93 14.45 10.75
C HIS A 150 -12.21 14.60 9.94
N PHE A 151 -12.50 13.68 9.02
CA PHE A 151 -13.79 13.68 8.31
C PHE A 151 -14.97 13.39 9.26
N LEU A 152 -14.83 12.38 10.13
CA LEU A 152 -15.86 12.04 11.13
C LEU A 152 -16.05 13.19 12.13
N ASP A 153 -14.96 13.82 12.55
CA ASP A 153 -14.94 15.00 13.41
C ASP A 153 -15.66 16.18 12.73
N GLU A 154 -15.39 16.46 11.45
CA GLU A 154 -16.12 17.47 10.67
C GLU A 154 -17.63 17.18 10.65
N GLN A 155 -18.03 15.90 10.51
CA GLN A 155 -19.44 15.52 10.48
C GLN A 155 -20.12 15.67 11.85
N ALA A 156 -19.42 15.40 12.94
CA ALA A 156 -19.91 15.54 14.31
C ALA A 156 -19.94 17.01 14.77
N ASN A 157 -18.97 17.80 14.33
CA ASN A 157 -18.68 19.15 14.83
C ASN A 157 -18.84 20.22 13.73
N LYS A 158 -19.87 20.08 12.87
CA LYS A 158 -20.09 20.97 11.71
C LYS A 158 -20.19 22.45 12.03
N ASP A 159 -20.66 22.77 13.23
CA ASP A 159 -20.93 24.14 13.68
C ASP A 159 -20.05 24.55 14.88
N VAL A 160 -19.02 23.75 15.20
CA VAL A 160 -18.10 24.05 16.29
C VAL A 160 -17.11 25.12 15.83
N TYR A 161 -16.93 26.13 16.68
CA TYR A 161 -15.95 27.19 16.53
C TYR A 161 -14.81 26.95 17.51
N GLU A 162 -13.59 26.98 17.01
CA GLU A 162 -12.37 26.76 17.78
C GLU A 162 -11.35 27.88 17.50
N GLU A 163 -10.58 28.24 18.51
CA GLU A 163 -9.41 29.10 18.38
C GLU A 163 -8.16 28.21 18.34
N PHE A 164 -7.34 28.31 17.30
CA PHE A 164 -6.15 27.47 17.14
C PHE A 164 -4.98 28.23 16.52
N ASP A 165 -3.76 27.84 16.90
CA ASP A 165 -2.53 28.33 16.28
C ASP A 165 -2.35 27.68 14.90
N ILE A 166 -2.33 28.50 13.85
CA ILE A 166 -2.25 28.04 12.47
C ILE A 166 -0.90 27.38 12.16
N ALA A 167 0.20 27.87 12.73
CA ALA A 167 1.53 27.32 12.50
C ALA A 167 1.63 25.89 13.06
N SER A 168 1.28 25.73 14.34
CA SER A 168 1.22 24.42 15.00
C SER A 168 0.28 23.44 14.27
N GLU A 169 -0.85 23.92 13.74
CA GLU A 169 -1.79 23.07 13.01
C GLU A 169 -1.24 22.63 11.65
N ILE A 170 -0.62 23.54 10.88
CA ILE A 170 0.03 23.22 9.61
C ILE A 170 1.12 22.18 9.84
N GLU A 171 2.01 22.38 10.81
CA GLU A 171 3.09 21.42 11.11
C GLU A 171 2.53 20.04 11.50
N TYR A 172 1.56 20.02 12.43
CA TYR A 172 0.92 18.79 12.89
C TYR A 172 0.25 18.04 11.73
N PHE A 173 -0.64 18.71 11.01
CA PHE A 173 -1.43 18.06 9.98
C PHE A 173 -0.55 17.61 8.82
N THR A 174 0.52 18.37 8.52
CA THR A 174 1.49 17.95 7.52
C THR A 174 2.21 16.68 7.95
N ARG A 175 2.75 16.69 9.18
CA ARG A 175 3.47 15.56 9.78
C ARG A 175 2.61 14.30 9.80
N ASP A 176 1.40 14.41 10.34
CA ASP A 176 0.59 13.27 10.76
C ASP A 176 -0.38 12.78 9.68
N VAL A 177 -0.68 13.61 8.67
CA VAL A 177 -1.66 13.29 7.62
C VAL A 177 -1.06 13.38 6.21
N ILE A 178 -0.41 14.50 5.89
CA ILE A 178 0.03 14.78 4.51
C ILE A 178 1.22 13.91 4.11
N TYR A 179 2.26 13.76 4.94
CA TYR A 179 3.45 12.99 4.53
C TYR A 179 3.10 11.58 4.08
N GLY A 180 2.20 10.92 4.82
CA GLY A 180 1.75 9.58 4.47
C GLY A 180 1.13 9.54 3.08
N TYR A 181 0.30 10.54 2.75
CA TYR A 181 -0.31 10.65 1.42
C TYR A 181 0.70 10.95 0.31
N VAL A 182 1.58 11.93 0.54
CA VAL A 182 2.54 12.39 -0.48
C VAL A 182 3.43 11.24 -0.91
N MET A 183 3.92 10.45 0.05
CA MET A 183 4.71 9.25 -0.20
C MET A 183 4.00 8.17 -1.04
N GLU A 184 2.67 8.13 -1.01
CA GLU A 184 1.85 7.18 -1.78
C GLU A 184 1.62 7.65 -3.22
N ASN A 185 1.17 8.90 -3.39
CA ASN A 185 0.59 9.37 -4.65
C ASN A 185 1.58 10.10 -5.54
N SER A 186 2.74 10.49 -5.00
CA SER A 186 3.78 11.08 -5.83
C SER A 186 4.44 10.01 -6.71
N ARG A 187 4.20 10.07 -8.02
CA ARG A 187 4.94 9.25 -9.01
C ARG A 187 6.44 9.58 -9.03
N GLY A 188 6.80 10.79 -8.63
CA GLY A 188 8.17 11.24 -8.38
C GLY A 188 8.45 11.49 -6.90
N ARG A 189 9.64 11.95 -6.55
CA ARG A 189 9.95 12.34 -5.16
C ARG A 189 9.39 13.73 -4.90
N VAL A 190 8.62 13.94 -3.84
CA VAL A 190 8.16 15.28 -3.44
C VAL A 190 8.85 15.69 -2.15
N GLN A 191 9.55 16.82 -2.19
CA GLN A 191 10.13 17.47 -1.03
C GLN A 191 9.14 18.50 -0.49
N ILE A 192 8.79 18.37 0.80
CA ILE A 192 7.95 19.34 1.50
C ILE A 192 8.86 20.23 2.33
N GLU A 193 8.76 21.54 2.14
CA GLU A 193 9.54 22.56 2.83
C GLU A 193 8.60 23.51 3.56
N PHE A 194 8.91 23.79 4.82
CA PHE A 194 8.33 24.93 5.52
C PHE A 194 9.28 26.12 5.40
N ASP A 195 8.77 27.23 4.91
CA ASP A 195 9.46 28.51 4.99
C ASP A 195 9.09 29.19 6.33
N THR A 196 8.57 30.42 6.30
CA THR A 196 8.14 31.10 7.52
C THR A 196 6.79 30.54 7.99
N LEU A 197 6.71 30.11 9.25
CA LEU A 197 5.46 29.74 9.94
C LEU A 197 5.28 30.60 11.18
N ASP A 198 4.72 31.79 11.00
CA ASP A 198 4.41 32.71 12.09
C ASP A 198 3.29 32.12 12.97
N PRO A 199 3.56 31.92 14.28
CA PRO A 199 2.55 31.40 15.19
C PRO A 199 1.50 32.49 15.44
N VAL A 200 0.26 32.20 15.07
CA VAL A 200 -0.85 33.15 15.18
C VAL A 200 -2.17 32.40 15.30
N VAL A 201 -3.05 32.91 16.18
CA VAL A 201 -4.33 32.29 16.45
C VAL A 201 -5.38 32.76 15.46
N ILE A 202 -6.03 31.81 14.79
CA ILE A 202 -7.23 32.06 13.99
C ILE A 202 -8.44 31.39 14.64
N GLY A 203 -9.63 31.91 14.34
CA GLY A 203 -10.89 31.40 14.83
C GLY A 203 -11.76 30.84 13.72
N GLY A 204 -12.27 29.62 13.89
CA GLY A 204 -13.18 29.01 12.93
C GLY A 204 -13.36 27.51 13.16
N ASN A 205 -13.90 26.82 12.15
CA ASN A 205 -14.07 25.37 12.22
C ASN A 205 -12.75 24.67 11.83
N LEU A 206 -12.05 24.12 12.83
CA LEU A 206 -10.74 23.48 12.65
C LEU A 206 -10.78 22.28 11.66
N PRO A 207 -11.77 21.37 11.71
CA PRO A 207 -11.89 20.29 10.71
C PRO A 207 -12.00 20.81 9.27
N ARG A 208 -12.76 21.89 9.03
CA ARG A 208 -12.86 22.51 7.69
C ARG A 208 -11.57 23.21 7.26
N PHE A 209 -10.83 23.81 8.20
CA PHE A 209 -9.49 24.35 7.91
C PHE A 209 -8.55 23.24 7.44
N ARG A 210 -8.48 22.12 8.18
CA ARG A 210 -7.68 20.94 7.82
C ARG A 210 -8.03 20.42 6.43
N ARG A 211 -9.33 20.33 6.11
CA ARG A 211 -9.80 19.90 4.79
C ARG A 211 -9.41 20.86 3.67
N MET A 212 -9.53 22.17 3.88
CA MET A 212 -9.04 23.16 2.92
C MET A 212 -7.55 23.00 2.70
N TYR A 213 -6.76 22.95 3.78
CA TYR A 213 -5.31 22.81 3.73
C TYR A 213 -4.89 21.53 3.00
N PHE A 214 -5.52 20.39 3.32
CA PHE A 214 -5.32 19.12 2.62
C PHE A 214 -5.52 19.27 1.11
N ASN A 215 -6.66 19.82 0.69
CA ASN A 215 -6.97 19.97 -0.74
C ASN A 215 -5.98 20.89 -1.48
N LEU A 216 -5.49 21.96 -0.83
CA LEU A 216 -4.46 22.83 -1.41
C LEU A 216 -3.17 22.04 -1.69
N VAL A 217 -2.73 21.27 -0.70
CA VAL A 217 -1.54 20.43 -0.80
C VAL A 217 -1.73 19.31 -1.84
N MET A 218 -2.90 18.68 -1.90
CA MET A 218 -3.16 17.60 -2.86
C MET A 218 -3.10 18.13 -4.30
N ASN A 219 -3.73 19.28 -4.57
CA ASN A 219 -3.66 19.91 -5.89
C ASN A 219 -2.21 20.22 -6.29
N ALA A 220 -1.37 20.63 -5.33
CA ALA A 220 0.04 20.91 -5.55
C ALA A 220 0.82 19.62 -5.86
N VAL A 221 0.57 18.53 -5.12
CA VAL A 221 1.18 17.21 -5.34
C VAL A 221 0.80 16.65 -6.70
N ASP A 222 -0.48 16.72 -7.06
CA ASP A 222 -0.99 16.26 -8.35
C ASP A 222 -0.33 17.03 -9.51
N ALA A 223 -0.17 18.35 -9.38
CA ALA A 223 0.51 19.18 -10.36
C ALA A 223 1.99 18.81 -10.58
N MET A 224 2.61 18.12 -9.62
CA MET A 224 4.00 17.65 -9.68
C MET A 224 4.13 16.20 -10.17
N SER A 225 3.04 15.51 -10.52
CA SER A 225 3.04 14.07 -10.88
C SER A 225 3.97 13.67 -12.02
N ASN A 226 4.35 14.60 -12.90
CA ASN A 226 5.24 14.35 -14.04
C ASN A 226 6.69 14.82 -13.79
N ARG A 227 7.02 15.29 -12.57
CA ARG A 227 8.38 15.70 -12.19
C ARG A 227 9.11 14.52 -11.54
N GLU A 228 10.41 14.39 -11.80
CA GLU A 228 11.26 13.45 -11.05
C GLU A 228 11.38 13.86 -9.58
N VAL A 229 11.56 15.17 -9.34
CA VAL A 229 11.59 15.78 -8.02
C VAL A 229 10.67 17.02 -8.00
N GLY A 230 9.56 16.91 -7.26
CA GLY A 230 8.67 18.02 -6.93
C GLY A 230 9.10 18.73 -5.65
N VAL A 231 8.91 20.03 -5.58
CA VAL A 231 9.14 20.84 -4.37
C VAL A 231 7.84 21.55 -4.02
N LEU A 232 7.35 21.28 -2.81
CA LEU A 232 6.20 21.92 -2.20
C LEU A 232 6.69 22.81 -1.05
N THR A 233 6.54 24.12 -1.19
CA THR A 233 6.85 25.08 -0.14
C THR A 233 5.57 25.57 0.52
N ILE A 234 5.53 25.53 1.86
CA ILE A 234 4.38 25.93 2.68
C ILE A 234 4.83 27.03 3.65
N SER A 235 4.08 28.12 3.71
CA SER A 235 4.35 29.22 4.64
C SER A 235 3.07 29.81 5.21
N SER A 236 3.16 30.40 6.40
CA SER A 236 2.13 31.23 7.00
C SER A 236 2.80 32.45 7.62
N SER A 237 2.55 33.64 7.09
CA SER A 237 3.15 34.88 7.61
C SER A 237 2.10 35.93 7.94
N ILE A 238 2.39 36.80 8.90
CA ILE A 238 1.50 37.93 9.22
C ILE A 238 1.78 39.08 8.24
N GLU A 239 0.76 39.49 7.49
CA GLU A 239 0.78 40.66 6.61
C GLU A 239 -0.34 41.62 7.03
N GLY A 240 0.03 42.70 7.71
CA GLY A 240 -0.95 43.69 8.21
C GLY A 240 -1.90 43.09 9.25
N ASP A 241 -3.19 43.09 8.96
CA ASP A 241 -4.27 42.58 9.81
C ASP A 241 -4.67 41.13 9.48
N ARG A 242 -3.88 40.44 8.66
CA ARG A 242 -4.18 39.08 8.19
C ARG A 242 -3.00 38.14 8.33
N VAL A 243 -3.31 36.86 8.47
CA VAL A 243 -2.35 35.78 8.22
C VAL A 243 -2.47 35.31 6.78
N VAL A 244 -1.33 35.12 6.13
CA VAL A 244 -1.21 34.74 4.73
C VAL A 244 -0.60 33.35 4.66
N LEU A 245 -1.45 32.35 4.41
CA LEU A 245 -1.05 30.97 4.12
C LEU A 245 -0.73 30.83 2.64
N THR A 246 0.47 30.40 2.31
CA THR A 246 0.90 30.13 0.94
C THR A 246 1.26 28.67 0.77
N VAL A 247 0.74 28.06 -0.31
CA VAL A 247 1.11 26.71 -0.78
C VAL A 247 1.64 26.87 -2.20
N ARG A 248 2.93 26.58 -2.39
CA ARG A 248 3.64 26.75 -3.66
C ARG A 248 4.22 25.43 -4.15
N ASP A 249 3.95 25.08 -5.40
CA ASP A 249 4.59 23.97 -6.09
C ASP A 249 5.48 24.43 -7.25
N ASN A 250 6.37 23.54 -7.69
CA ASN A 250 7.13 23.65 -8.94
C ASN A 250 6.58 22.73 -10.05
N GLY A 251 5.28 22.42 -10.01
CA GLY A 251 4.61 21.49 -10.91
C GLY A 251 4.42 22.04 -12.33
N ALA A 252 3.40 21.53 -13.02
CA ALA A 252 3.05 21.93 -14.38
C ALA A 252 2.47 23.36 -14.49
N GLY A 253 2.09 23.97 -13.36
CA GLY A 253 1.37 25.25 -13.37
C GLY A 253 0.02 25.16 -14.08
N MET A 254 -0.54 26.30 -14.47
CA MET A 254 -1.80 26.35 -15.22
C MET A 254 -1.90 27.55 -16.15
N SER A 255 -2.75 27.44 -17.17
CA SER A 255 -3.02 28.54 -18.08
C SER A 255 -3.79 29.68 -17.39
N GLN A 256 -3.60 30.90 -17.87
CA GLN A 256 -4.34 32.09 -17.43
C GLN A 256 -5.87 31.91 -17.52
N LYS A 257 -6.35 31.13 -18.50
CA LYS A 257 -7.77 30.78 -18.64
C LYS A 257 -8.25 29.91 -17.48
N LYS A 258 -7.50 28.86 -17.13
CA LYS A 258 -7.83 27.95 -16.01
C LYS A 258 -7.74 28.67 -14.67
N MET A 259 -6.73 29.51 -14.47
CA MET A 259 -6.58 30.34 -13.28
C MET A 259 -7.77 31.28 -13.08
N ARG A 260 -8.18 32.01 -14.13
CA ARG A 260 -9.39 32.85 -14.07
C ARG A 260 -10.64 32.03 -13.78
N GLN A 261 -10.77 30.85 -14.39
CA GLN A 261 -11.91 29.98 -14.12
C GLN A 261 -12.01 29.60 -12.63
N LEU A 262 -10.90 29.17 -12.02
CA LEU A 262 -10.85 28.81 -10.60
C LEU A 262 -11.17 29.99 -9.67
N LEU A 263 -10.78 31.21 -10.04
CA LEU A 263 -11.10 32.43 -9.30
C LEU A 263 -12.57 32.87 -9.46
N THR A 264 -13.17 32.67 -10.64
CA THR A 264 -14.44 33.31 -11.03
C THR A 264 -15.68 32.41 -10.87
N ASP A 265 -15.60 31.10 -11.10
CA ASP A 265 -16.78 30.22 -11.10
C ASP A 265 -17.36 30.08 -9.69
N LYS A 266 -18.50 30.71 -9.40
CA LYS A 266 -19.07 30.80 -8.03
C LYS A 266 -19.82 29.56 -7.56
N GLU A 267 -20.32 28.69 -8.45
CA GLU A 267 -21.27 27.62 -8.02
C GLU A 267 -21.14 26.26 -8.73
N THR A 268 -20.32 26.12 -9.77
CA THR A 268 -20.18 24.84 -10.49
C THR A 268 -18.78 24.71 -11.08
N LEU A 269 -18.01 23.74 -10.59
CA LEU A 269 -16.99 23.11 -11.41
C LEU A 269 -17.64 21.85 -11.99
N ASP A 270 -17.59 21.69 -13.31
CA ASP A 270 -18.18 20.54 -14.00
C ASP A 270 -17.74 19.22 -13.35
N GLY A 271 -18.65 18.25 -13.35
CA GLY A 271 -18.71 17.07 -12.48
C GLY A 271 -17.59 16.03 -12.60
N GLU A 272 -16.35 16.45 -12.82
CA GLU A 272 -15.16 15.65 -12.62
C GLU A 272 -14.80 15.63 -11.11
N LEU A 273 -14.56 14.43 -10.58
CA LEU A 273 -14.15 14.19 -9.19
C LEU A 273 -12.94 15.06 -8.76
N ASN A 274 -12.05 15.41 -9.69
CA ASN A 274 -10.87 16.24 -9.47
C ASN A 274 -11.22 17.70 -9.14
N SER A 275 -12.41 18.17 -9.50
CA SER A 275 -12.81 19.56 -9.29
C SER A 275 -13.55 19.80 -7.96
N LEU A 276 -13.79 18.74 -7.18
CA LEU A 276 -14.51 18.85 -5.90
C LEU A 276 -13.63 19.44 -4.77
N GLY A 277 -12.32 19.16 -4.78
CA GLY A 277 -11.38 19.64 -3.75
C GLY A 277 -11.35 21.16 -3.64
N PHE A 278 -11.36 21.86 -4.78
CA PHE A 278 -11.34 23.32 -4.82
C PHE A 278 -12.66 23.97 -4.37
N VAL A 279 -13.79 23.24 -4.45
CA VAL A 279 -15.06 23.70 -3.89
C VAL A 279 -14.95 23.81 -2.36
N PHE A 280 -14.36 22.81 -1.70
CA PHE A 280 -14.15 22.85 -0.25
C PHE A 280 -13.21 23.99 0.15
N VAL A 281 -12.14 24.22 -0.61
CA VAL A 281 -11.23 25.36 -0.38
C VAL A 281 -12.01 26.67 -0.36
N ARG A 282 -12.84 26.93 -1.37
CA ARG A 282 -13.60 28.18 -1.45
C ARG A 282 -14.68 28.30 -0.39
N GLN A 283 -15.34 27.20 -0.05
CA GLN A 283 -16.33 27.17 1.03
C GLN A 283 -15.67 27.57 2.36
N THR A 284 -14.56 26.95 2.71
CA THR A 284 -13.83 27.25 3.95
C THR A 284 -13.31 28.70 3.95
N ILE A 285 -12.72 29.19 2.85
CA ILE A 285 -12.25 30.58 2.77
C ILE A 285 -13.40 31.57 3.01
N LYS A 286 -14.57 31.34 2.41
CA LYS A 286 -15.75 32.19 2.61
C LYS A 286 -16.23 32.17 4.07
N GLU A 287 -16.26 31.00 4.70
CA GLU A 287 -16.67 30.83 6.09
C GLU A 287 -15.72 31.53 7.07
N PHE A 288 -14.41 31.46 6.79
CA PHE A 288 -13.38 32.15 7.55
C PHE A 288 -13.25 33.65 7.17
N LYS A 289 -14.12 34.17 6.29
CA LYS A 289 -14.09 35.56 5.80
C LYS A 289 -12.74 35.95 5.18
N GLY A 290 -12.09 34.99 4.53
CA GLY A 290 -10.79 35.16 3.90
C GLY A 290 -10.84 35.54 2.43
N GLU A 291 -9.66 35.65 1.85
CA GLU A 291 -9.44 35.91 0.43
C GLU A 291 -8.52 34.87 -0.20
N LEU A 292 -8.74 34.60 -1.49
CA LEU A 292 -8.01 33.61 -2.28
C LEU A 292 -7.25 34.32 -3.40
N GLY A 293 -5.96 34.06 -3.51
CA GLY A 293 -5.10 34.43 -4.64
C GLY A 293 -4.52 33.19 -5.30
N ILE A 294 -4.34 33.23 -6.61
CA ILE A 294 -3.66 32.18 -7.38
C ILE A 294 -2.72 32.87 -8.36
N GLU A 295 -1.46 32.46 -8.34
CA GLU A 295 -0.44 32.86 -9.30
C GLU A 295 0.15 31.60 -9.91
N ALA A 296 0.18 31.49 -11.23
CA ALA A 296 0.71 30.31 -11.90
C ALA A 296 1.27 30.65 -13.28
N GLU A 297 2.30 29.90 -13.66
CA GLU A 297 2.84 29.90 -15.02
C GLU A 297 3.07 28.47 -15.48
N VAL A 298 2.69 28.18 -16.73
CA VAL A 298 2.83 26.85 -17.32
C VAL A 298 4.30 26.41 -17.23
N ASP A 299 4.52 25.19 -16.77
CA ASP A 299 5.81 24.53 -16.52
C ASP A 299 6.73 25.19 -15.45
N LYS A 300 6.24 26.22 -14.73
CA LYS A 300 6.95 26.82 -13.59
C LYS A 300 6.32 26.54 -12.23
N GLY A 301 5.06 26.12 -12.21
CA GLY A 301 4.33 25.77 -10.99
C GLY A 301 3.21 26.74 -10.64
N THR A 302 2.60 26.51 -9.47
CA THR A 302 1.48 27.29 -8.95
C THR A 302 1.79 27.77 -7.53
N THR A 303 1.33 28.97 -7.20
CA THR A 303 1.29 29.52 -5.84
C THR A 303 -0.15 29.86 -5.51
N ILE A 304 -0.72 29.18 -4.52
CA ILE A 304 -2.04 29.49 -3.97
C ILE A 304 -1.84 30.23 -2.66
N THR A 305 -2.48 31.39 -2.54
CA THR A 305 -2.42 32.26 -1.37
C THR A 305 -3.79 32.35 -0.72
N VAL A 306 -3.87 32.10 0.58
CA VAL A 306 -5.09 32.25 1.39
C VAL A 306 -4.83 33.27 2.48
N ARG A 307 -5.62 34.35 2.50
CA ARG A 307 -5.53 35.41 3.52
C ARG A 307 -6.68 35.29 4.49
N LEU A 308 -6.40 35.04 5.77
CA LEU A 308 -7.41 34.88 6.81
C LEU A 308 -7.27 35.98 7.87
N PRO A 309 -8.37 36.46 8.47
CA PRO A 309 -8.28 37.29 9.67
C PRO A 309 -7.70 36.48 10.83
N TYR A 310 -6.88 37.11 11.66
CA TYR A 310 -6.35 36.51 12.88
C TYR A 310 -6.81 37.26 14.14
N LEU A 311 -6.71 36.60 15.29
CA LEU A 311 -7.10 37.15 16.58
C LEU A 311 -5.89 37.83 17.24
N ALA A 312 -5.70 39.12 17.00
CA ALA A 312 -4.52 39.87 17.46
C ALA A 312 -4.30 39.85 18.99
N ASP A 313 -5.38 39.76 19.77
CA ASP A 313 -5.31 39.71 21.24
C ASP A 313 -5.05 38.30 21.80
N ARG A 314 -4.97 37.29 20.94
CA ARG A 314 -4.74 35.90 21.33
C ARG A 314 -3.29 35.50 21.11
N LYS A 315 -2.67 34.97 22.16
CA LYS A 315 -1.34 34.39 22.07
C LYS A 315 -1.44 32.93 21.65
N PRO A 316 -0.61 32.48 20.68
CA PRO A 316 -0.46 31.08 20.36
C PRO A 316 -0.07 30.31 21.62
N VAL A 317 -0.85 29.30 21.96
CA VAL A 317 -0.44 28.32 22.97
C VAL A 317 0.17 27.16 22.21
N PRO A 318 1.44 26.79 22.49
CA PRO A 318 2.05 25.63 21.87
C PRO A 318 1.16 24.42 22.10
N ARG A 319 0.81 23.71 21.03
CA ARG A 319 0.08 22.45 21.14
C ARG A 319 0.89 21.52 22.07
N PRO A 320 0.29 20.96 23.14
CA PRO A 320 0.98 19.94 23.92
C PRO A 320 1.39 18.81 22.96
N PRO A 321 2.59 18.21 23.13
CA PRO A 321 3.02 17.10 22.29
C PRO A 321 1.89 16.07 22.29
N ALA A 322 1.45 15.67 21.08
CA ALA A 322 0.24 14.88 20.90
C ALA A 322 0.20 13.73 21.91
N SER A 323 -0.72 13.82 22.88
CA SER A 323 -0.86 12.80 23.92
C SER A 323 -1.37 11.53 23.26
N GLY A 324 -0.50 10.55 23.08
CA GLY A 324 -0.92 9.20 22.73
C GLY A 324 0.17 8.32 22.16
N TYR A 325 1.04 8.83 21.29
CA TYR A 325 1.92 7.97 20.50
C TYR A 325 3.21 8.70 20.09
N ASP A 326 4.18 8.77 21.01
CA ASP A 326 5.55 9.17 20.71
C ASP A 326 6.27 7.99 20.03
N PHE A 327 6.17 7.90 18.70
CA PHE A 327 6.99 6.99 17.89
C PHE A 327 8.33 7.66 17.52
N GLY A 328 9.00 8.31 18.49
CA GLY A 328 10.33 8.87 18.31
C GLY A 328 10.39 10.13 17.45
N GLN A 329 11.29 11.03 17.80
CA GLN A 329 11.65 12.15 16.93
C GLN A 329 12.26 11.60 15.64
N PHE A 330 11.68 11.96 14.49
CA PHE A 330 12.31 11.73 13.20
C PHE A 330 13.66 12.44 13.14
N PRO A 331 14.71 11.83 12.58
CA PRO A 331 15.83 12.62 12.09
C PRO A 331 15.31 13.57 11.02
N ARG A 332 15.72 14.84 11.05
CA ARG A 332 15.68 15.69 9.85
C ARG A 332 16.35 14.91 8.74
N VAL A 333 15.58 14.47 7.75
CA VAL A 333 16.09 13.73 6.61
C VAL A 333 16.86 14.73 5.74
N VAL A 334 18.14 14.93 6.06
CA VAL A 334 19.13 15.47 5.12
C VAL A 334 19.74 14.25 4.43
N ILE A 335 19.16 13.85 3.30
CA ILE A 335 19.81 12.83 2.45
C ILE A 335 20.94 13.55 1.73
N THR A 336 22.17 13.33 2.21
CA THR A 336 23.37 13.72 1.46
C THR A 336 23.59 12.68 0.36
N PRO A 337 23.89 13.07 -0.90
CA PRO A 337 24.06 12.12 -2.00
C PRO A 337 25.25 11.17 -1.76
N PRO A 338 25.20 9.92 -2.26
CA PRO A 338 26.36 9.03 -2.26
C PRO A 338 27.33 9.51 -3.34
N GLY A 339 28.44 10.12 -2.91
CA GLY A 339 29.51 10.53 -3.81
C GLY A 339 29.79 12.02 -3.75
N GLY A 340 30.64 12.41 -2.80
CA GLY A 340 31.18 13.76 -2.71
C GLY A 340 32.10 13.86 -1.50
N ASN A 341 33.41 13.73 -1.74
CA ASN A 341 34.43 14.01 -0.73
C ASN A 341 34.22 15.43 -0.19
N ALA A 342 33.90 15.56 1.09
CA ALA A 342 33.99 16.82 1.83
C ALA A 342 34.91 16.63 3.05
N PRO A 343 35.77 17.62 3.35
CA PRO A 343 36.95 17.42 4.19
C PRO A 343 36.62 17.39 5.68
N ALA A 344 37.50 16.71 6.42
CA ALA A 344 37.48 16.62 7.87
C ALA A 344 37.46 18.01 8.53
N ARG A 345 36.53 18.20 9.48
CA ARG A 345 36.64 19.23 10.51
C ARG A 345 36.44 18.60 11.88
N GLU A 346 37.55 18.48 12.60
CA GLU A 346 37.57 18.32 14.05
C GLU A 346 36.80 19.48 14.70
N VAL A 347 36.17 19.23 15.86
CA VAL A 347 36.37 20.02 17.10
C VAL A 347 35.56 19.44 18.28
N ARG A 348 36.33 18.99 19.27
CA ARG A 348 36.19 19.06 20.75
C ARG A 348 35.03 18.41 21.51
N LYS A 349 35.45 17.36 22.24
CA LYS A 349 35.08 16.95 23.60
C LYS A 349 34.60 18.09 24.52
N LYS A 350 33.48 17.85 25.24
CA LYS A 350 33.31 18.27 26.64
C LYS A 350 32.52 17.23 27.43
N ARG A 351 33.20 16.65 28.43
CA ARG A 351 32.64 15.86 29.54
C ARG A 351 31.95 16.78 30.54
N ARG A 352 30.83 16.31 31.10
CA ARG A 352 30.32 16.43 32.49
C ARG A 352 29.18 15.39 32.56
N GLY A 353 29.16 14.37 33.42
CA GLY A 353 29.67 14.25 34.78
C GLY A 353 28.50 14.38 35.74
N GLY A 354 27.75 13.30 35.97
CA GLY A 354 26.62 13.23 36.90
C GLY A 354 26.14 11.78 37.03
N VAL A 355 26.29 11.23 38.23
CA VAL A 355 26.16 9.81 38.60
C VAL A 355 24.71 9.48 38.97
N ALA A 356 24.17 8.36 38.47
CA ALA A 356 23.06 7.62 39.06
C ALA A 356 23.34 6.11 38.90
N GLU A 357 23.02 5.36 39.95
CA GLU A 357 23.45 3.99 40.25
C GLU A 357 23.03 2.92 39.21
N PRO A 358 23.77 1.80 39.10
CA PRO A 358 23.51 0.77 38.10
C PRO A 358 22.36 -0.16 38.54
N ILE A 359 21.34 -0.27 37.69
CA ILE A 359 20.39 -1.38 37.74
C ILE A 359 21.10 -2.62 37.18
N SER A 360 20.96 -3.73 37.90
CA SER A 360 21.61 -5.03 37.68
C SER A 360 21.65 -5.49 36.22
N ALA A 361 22.81 -5.96 35.79
CA ALA A 361 23.01 -6.61 34.49
C ALA A 361 22.09 -7.85 34.33
N PRO A 362 21.54 -8.12 33.13
CA PRO A 362 20.94 -9.40 32.81
C PRO A 362 22.02 -10.51 32.79
N PRO A 363 21.64 -11.77 33.05
CA PRO A 363 22.59 -12.88 33.10
C PRO A 363 23.27 -13.10 31.74
N GLU A 364 24.51 -13.56 31.78
CA GLU A 364 25.32 -13.88 30.60
C GLU A 364 24.57 -14.80 29.63
N ALA A 365 24.68 -14.46 28.34
CA ALA A 365 24.13 -15.24 27.26
C ALA A 365 24.66 -16.68 27.29
N PRO A 366 23.80 -17.71 27.16
CA PRO A 366 24.28 -19.06 26.91
C PRO A 366 25.03 -19.05 25.58
N THR A 367 26.25 -19.59 25.60
CA THR A 367 27.14 -19.76 24.45
C THR A 367 26.37 -20.25 23.24
N ALA A 368 26.50 -19.52 22.12
CA ALA A 368 25.85 -19.80 20.85
C ALA A 368 25.97 -21.28 20.49
N ALA A 369 24.84 -21.97 20.44
CA ALA A 369 24.74 -23.19 19.64
C ALA A 369 24.89 -22.76 18.18
N GLN A 370 25.91 -23.28 17.50
CA GLN A 370 26.08 -23.03 16.07
C GLN A 370 24.82 -23.50 15.32
N PRO A 371 24.38 -22.76 14.29
CA PRO A 371 23.20 -23.11 13.52
C PRO A 371 23.37 -24.51 12.90
N ARG A 372 22.31 -25.32 12.95
CA ARG A 372 22.20 -26.48 12.06
C ARG A 372 21.98 -25.94 10.64
N PRO A 373 22.72 -26.44 9.63
CA PRO A 373 22.44 -26.10 8.25
C PRO A 373 21.03 -26.54 7.86
N VAL A 374 20.34 -25.68 7.11
CA VAL A 374 19.28 -26.13 6.18
C VAL A 374 19.93 -27.22 5.31
N PRO A 375 19.28 -28.36 5.02
CA PRO A 375 19.90 -29.36 4.16
C PRO A 375 20.07 -28.77 2.75
N ASP A 376 21.26 -28.20 2.51
CA ASP A 376 21.83 -27.99 1.19
C ASP A 376 21.93 -29.34 0.50
N GLY A 377 21.36 -29.48 -0.70
CA GLY A 377 21.67 -30.65 -1.52
C GLY A 377 20.79 -30.92 -2.74
N GLU A 378 19.53 -30.47 -2.77
CA GLU A 378 18.68 -30.73 -3.95
C GLU A 378 18.66 -29.53 -4.90
N ASP A 379 19.23 -29.73 -6.09
CA ASP A 379 19.11 -28.79 -7.20
C ASP A 379 17.64 -28.72 -7.63
N LYS A 380 17.01 -27.57 -7.37
CA LYS A 380 15.61 -27.27 -7.70
C LYS A 380 15.29 -27.53 -9.18
N GLN A 381 16.27 -27.37 -10.07
CA GLN A 381 16.16 -27.67 -11.50
C GLN A 381 15.88 -29.15 -11.78
N THR A 382 16.26 -30.04 -10.86
CA THR A 382 16.15 -31.50 -11.00
C THR A 382 15.06 -32.12 -10.12
N SER A 383 14.52 -31.39 -9.14
CA SER A 383 13.62 -31.94 -8.12
C SER A 383 12.28 -31.21 -7.96
N CYS A 384 11.98 -30.12 -8.68
CA CYS A 384 10.79 -29.30 -8.43
C CYS A 384 9.46 -30.10 -8.42
N GLY A 385 9.28 -31.07 -9.32
CA GLY A 385 8.10 -31.93 -9.38
C GLY A 385 7.95 -32.81 -8.14
N ARG A 386 9.05 -33.43 -7.70
CA ARG A 386 9.10 -34.17 -6.43
C ARG A 386 8.86 -33.27 -5.22
N MET A 387 9.37 -32.04 -5.24
CA MET A 387 9.20 -31.07 -4.15
C MET A 387 7.74 -30.64 -3.97
N VAL A 388 7.04 -30.30 -5.06
CA VAL A 388 5.60 -29.97 -5.01
C VAL A 388 4.78 -31.12 -4.44
N TYR A 389 5.08 -32.36 -4.82
CA TYR A 389 4.35 -33.52 -4.31
C TYR A 389 4.71 -33.84 -2.86
N LYS A 390 5.99 -33.75 -2.50
CA LYS A 390 6.48 -33.97 -1.13
C LYS A 390 5.89 -32.95 -0.16
N ASP A 391 5.72 -31.71 -0.56
CA ASP A 391 5.02 -30.71 0.24
C ASP A 391 3.55 -31.07 0.48
N TYR A 392 2.88 -31.60 -0.56
CA TYR A 392 1.50 -32.06 -0.41
C TYR A 392 1.43 -33.22 0.59
N GLU A 393 2.35 -34.19 0.50
CA GLU A 393 2.43 -35.32 1.43
C GLU A 393 2.86 -34.93 2.85
N ALA A 394 3.72 -33.91 2.98
CA ALA A 394 4.23 -33.42 4.25
C ALA A 394 3.26 -32.45 4.96
N SER A 395 2.16 -32.07 4.31
CA SER A 395 1.14 -31.21 4.90
C SER A 395 0.41 -31.93 6.02
N GLU A 396 0.63 -31.51 7.27
CA GLU A 396 -0.09 -32.01 8.46
C GLU A 396 -1.51 -31.44 8.63
N ALA A 397 -1.98 -30.67 7.64
CA ALA A 397 -3.23 -29.95 7.69
C ALA A 397 -4.47 -30.83 7.48
N GLN A 398 -5.65 -30.35 7.91
CA GLN A 398 -6.90 -31.11 7.81
C GLN A 398 -7.26 -31.41 6.35
N PHE A 399 -6.93 -30.50 5.44
CA PHE A 399 -7.08 -30.67 4.00
C PHE A 399 -5.74 -30.38 3.31
N PRO A 400 -4.91 -31.42 3.10
CA PRO A 400 -3.54 -31.24 2.66
C PRO A 400 -3.45 -30.68 1.25
N GLY A 401 -2.46 -29.82 1.04
CA GLY A 401 -2.18 -29.19 -0.24
C GLY A 401 -0.72 -28.75 -0.35
N SER A 402 -0.28 -28.46 -1.57
CA SER A 402 0.95 -27.71 -1.81
C SER A 402 0.72 -26.56 -2.77
N ILE A 403 1.34 -25.42 -2.50
CA ILE A 403 1.21 -24.22 -3.31
C ILE A 403 2.57 -23.83 -3.85
N PHE A 404 2.64 -23.48 -5.13
CA PHE A 404 3.90 -23.14 -5.77
C PHE A 404 3.74 -22.09 -6.86
N ALA A 405 4.86 -21.46 -7.19
CA ALA A 405 5.02 -20.52 -8.29
C ALA A 405 6.27 -20.92 -9.06
N ILE A 406 6.15 -20.99 -10.39
CA ILE A 406 7.20 -21.51 -11.26
C ILE A 406 7.30 -20.68 -12.53
N SER A 407 8.52 -20.51 -13.03
CA SER A 407 8.80 -19.99 -14.38
C SER A 407 9.87 -20.81 -15.08
N VAL A 408 9.65 -21.07 -16.36
CA VAL A 408 10.54 -21.86 -17.21
C VAL A 408 10.90 -21.05 -18.46
N THR A 409 12.19 -21.01 -18.79
CA THR A 409 12.74 -20.41 -20.02
C THR A 409 12.27 -21.17 -21.27
N GLU A 410 12.50 -20.56 -22.44
CA GLU A 410 12.32 -21.22 -23.74
C GLU A 410 13.22 -22.45 -23.91
N GLU A 411 14.40 -22.48 -23.28
CA GLU A 411 15.34 -23.61 -23.27
C GLU A 411 14.95 -24.73 -22.29
N GLY A 412 13.82 -24.62 -21.59
CA GLY A 412 13.39 -25.60 -20.58
C GLY A 412 14.14 -25.52 -19.24
N LYS A 413 14.97 -24.49 -19.04
CA LYS A 413 15.60 -24.19 -17.75
C LYS A 413 14.62 -23.48 -16.83
N MET A 414 14.60 -23.83 -15.55
CA MET A 414 13.80 -23.17 -14.53
C MET A 414 14.46 -21.84 -14.17
N ASP A 415 13.75 -20.73 -14.42
CA ASP A 415 14.20 -19.40 -14.00
C ASP A 415 13.89 -19.15 -12.53
N PHE A 416 12.72 -19.60 -12.09
CA PHE A 416 12.23 -19.33 -10.75
C PHE A 416 11.33 -20.45 -10.23
N PHE A 417 11.50 -20.81 -8.95
CA PHE A 417 10.65 -21.79 -8.28
C PHE A 417 10.61 -21.60 -6.76
N THR A 418 9.39 -21.47 -6.24
CA THR A 418 9.06 -21.44 -4.81
C THR A 418 7.86 -22.33 -4.56
N HIS A 419 7.87 -23.05 -3.44
CA HIS A 419 6.82 -23.99 -3.06
C HIS A 419 6.73 -24.07 -1.54
N ARG A 420 5.58 -24.52 -1.02
CA ARG A 420 5.41 -24.95 0.37
C ARG A 420 4.17 -25.84 0.55
N PRO A 421 4.09 -26.63 1.64
CA PRO A 421 2.83 -27.22 2.11
C PRO A 421 1.83 -26.12 2.50
N TYR A 422 0.52 -26.38 2.34
CA TYR A 422 -0.56 -25.52 2.85
C TYR A 422 -1.87 -26.30 3.06
N ASP A 423 -2.83 -25.69 3.74
CA ASP A 423 -4.20 -26.19 3.85
C ASP A 423 -5.12 -25.47 2.87
N ARG A 424 -5.92 -26.23 2.09
CA ARG A 424 -6.89 -25.69 1.11
C ARG A 424 -7.81 -24.61 1.68
N TYR A 425 -8.24 -24.73 2.93
CA TYR A 425 -9.22 -23.85 3.57
C TYR A 425 -8.59 -22.84 4.55
N VAL A 426 -7.27 -22.88 4.73
CA VAL A 426 -6.53 -21.82 5.43
C VAL A 426 -6.14 -20.72 4.43
N ASN A 427 -6.14 -19.46 4.88
CA ASN A 427 -5.78 -18.26 4.11
C ASN A 427 -4.28 -18.26 3.73
N ILE A 428 -3.84 -19.22 2.93
CA ILE A 428 -2.52 -19.25 2.28
C ILE A 428 -2.75 -19.05 0.78
N THR A 429 -2.33 -17.89 0.30
CA THR A 429 -2.42 -17.47 -1.08
C THR A 429 -1.08 -17.62 -1.78
N HIS A 430 -1.08 -17.50 -3.11
CA HIS A 430 0.19 -17.47 -3.86
C HIS A 430 1.03 -16.25 -3.49
N GLU A 431 0.42 -15.20 -2.94
CA GLU A 431 1.09 -13.97 -2.49
C GLU A 431 1.91 -14.17 -1.21
N ASP A 432 1.65 -15.25 -0.50
CA ASP A 432 2.38 -15.60 0.70
C ASP A 432 3.67 -16.41 0.35
N LEU A 433 3.92 -16.74 -0.93
CA LEU A 433 5.14 -17.45 -1.38
C LEU A 433 6.37 -16.52 -1.32
N SER A 434 7.58 -17.06 -1.50
CA SER A 434 8.86 -16.30 -1.46
C SER A 434 8.77 -14.95 -2.18
N PRO A 435 9.37 -13.84 -1.70
CA PRO A 435 9.23 -12.49 -2.29
C PRO A 435 9.44 -12.38 -3.80
N ALA A 436 10.18 -13.30 -4.41
CA ALA A 436 10.35 -13.41 -5.85
C ALA A 436 9.16 -14.11 -6.58
N PHE A 437 8.06 -14.42 -5.89
CA PHE A 437 6.84 -15.00 -6.48
C PHE A 437 6.13 -14.02 -7.42
N SER A 438 6.30 -12.71 -7.21
CA SER A 438 5.85 -11.67 -8.14
C SER A 438 6.49 -11.83 -9.51
N ASP A 439 7.64 -12.50 -9.57
CA ASP A 439 8.44 -12.73 -10.75
C ASP A 439 8.18 -14.14 -11.33
N SER A 440 6.98 -14.69 -11.12
CA SER A 440 6.59 -16.00 -11.64
C SER A 440 5.52 -15.89 -12.73
N SER A 441 5.66 -16.71 -13.77
CA SER A 441 4.72 -16.73 -14.90
C SER A 441 3.43 -17.48 -14.58
N ILE A 442 3.51 -18.61 -13.89
CA ILE A 442 2.37 -19.48 -13.64
C ILE A 442 2.34 -19.93 -12.18
N ARG A 443 1.12 -19.98 -11.64
CA ARG A 443 0.83 -20.31 -10.26
C ARG A 443 0.14 -21.66 -10.17
N GLY A 444 0.67 -22.55 -9.35
CA GLY A 444 0.18 -23.92 -9.22
C GLY A 444 -0.24 -24.27 -7.80
N ARG A 445 -1.16 -25.22 -7.68
CA ARG A 445 -1.59 -25.85 -6.43
C ARG A 445 -1.78 -27.34 -6.65
N VAL A 446 -1.42 -28.17 -5.67
CA VAL A 446 -1.86 -29.57 -5.60
C VAL A 446 -2.82 -29.68 -4.43
N GLU A 447 -4.02 -30.23 -4.67
CA GLU A 447 -5.05 -30.40 -3.65
C GLU A 447 -5.87 -31.67 -3.93
N GLU A 448 -6.61 -32.19 -2.95
CA GLU A 448 -7.44 -33.39 -3.13
C GLU A 448 -8.79 -33.12 -3.81
N ASN A 449 -9.21 -33.88 -4.81
CA ASN A 449 -10.60 -33.80 -5.30
C ASN A 449 -11.59 -34.50 -4.35
N ASP A 450 -12.88 -34.52 -4.71
CA ASP A 450 -13.94 -35.15 -3.92
C ASP A 450 -13.72 -36.67 -3.68
N GLU A 451 -12.89 -37.31 -4.50
CA GLU A 451 -12.48 -38.71 -4.35
C GLU A 451 -11.17 -38.89 -3.55
N LYS A 452 -10.66 -37.82 -2.91
CA LYS A 452 -9.37 -37.79 -2.19
C LYS A 452 -8.16 -38.13 -3.06
N LYS A 453 -8.22 -37.83 -4.36
CA LYS A 453 -7.07 -37.96 -5.27
C LYS A 453 -6.43 -36.60 -5.48
N PRO A 454 -5.09 -36.49 -5.48
CA PRO A 454 -4.41 -35.22 -5.74
C PRO A 454 -4.66 -34.76 -7.17
N VAL A 455 -5.01 -33.48 -7.30
CA VAL A 455 -5.23 -32.76 -8.55
C VAL A 455 -4.34 -31.54 -8.57
N LEU A 456 -3.58 -31.39 -9.65
CA LEU A 456 -2.76 -30.24 -9.94
C LEU A 456 -3.60 -29.15 -10.64
N ILE A 457 -3.74 -28.00 -10.00
CA ILE A 457 -4.44 -26.84 -10.53
C ILE A 457 -3.40 -25.80 -10.96
N LEU A 458 -3.37 -25.45 -12.24
CA LEU A 458 -2.54 -24.35 -12.76
C LEU A 458 -3.41 -23.16 -13.15
N LYS A 459 -2.98 -21.96 -12.74
CA LYS A 459 -3.69 -20.70 -12.96
C LYS A 459 -2.92 -19.81 -13.93
N GLU A 460 -3.68 -19.14 -14.79
CA GLU A 460 -3.13 -18.16 -15.72
C GLU A 460 -2.56 -16.93 -14.99
N PRO A 461 -1.71 -16.12 -15.65
CA PRO A 461 -1.22 -14.85 -15.10
C PRO A 461 -2.40 -13.91 -14.79
N GLN A 462 -2.39 -13.22 -13.64
CA GLN A 462 -3.50 -12.29 -13.31
C GLN A 462 -3.47 -11.01 -14.14
N ASN A 463 -2.25 -10.56 -14.49
CA ASN A 463 -2.05 -9.30 -15.17
C ASN A 463 -1.21 -9.53 -16.44
N VAL A 464 -1.86 -9.36 -17.60
CA VAL A 464 -1.25 -9.53 -18.93
C VAL A 464 -0.07 -8.57 -19.12
N ARG A 465 -0.16 -7.35 -18.57
CA ARG A 465 0.88 -6.33 -18.72
C ARG A 465 2.14 -6.73 -17.94
N GLU A 466 1.98 -7.11 -16.67
CA GLU A 466 3.09 -7.57 -15.83
C GLU A 466 3.71 -8.85 -16.42
N TYR A 467 2.89 -9.76 -16.96
CA TYR A 467 3.38 -10.95 -17.64
C TYR A 467 4.27 -10.62 -18.85
N PHE A 468 3.88 -9.63 -19.68
CA PHE A 468 4.72 -9.17 -20.79
C PHE A 468 5.99 -8.46 -20.35
N GLU A 469 5.92 -7.66 -19.28
CA GLU A 469 7.10 -7.00 -18.70
C GLU A 469 8.08 -8.04 -18.15
N PHE A 470 7.57 -9.04 -17.43
CA PHE A 470 8.36 -10.15 -16.89
C PHE A 470 9.05 -10.98 -17.99
N LYS A 471 8.31 -11.35 -19.04
CA LYS A 471 8.88 -12.07 -20.19
C LYS A 471 9.66 -11.17 -21.14
N ASN A 472 9.94 -9.92 -20.77
CA ASN A 472 10.70 -8.94 -21.55
C ASN A 472 10.18 -8.75 -22.99
N VAL A 473 8.85 -8.81 -23.18
CA VAL A 473 8.23 -8.66 -24.51
C VAL A 473 8.22 -7.19 -24.92
N PRO A 474 8.81 -6.83 -26.08
CA PRO A 474 8.80 -5.45 -26.57
C PRO A 474 7.38 -4.92 -26.74
N GLU A 475 7.13 -3.65 -26.39
CA GLU A 475 5.78 -3.06 -26.41
C GLU A 475 5.06 -3.20 -27.76
N LYS A 476 5.81 -3.09 -28.86
CA LYS A 476 5.32 -3.26 -30.24
C LYS A 476 4.74 -4.65 -30.55
N ASP A 477 5.17 -5.66 -29.79
CA ASP A 477 4.81 -7.07 -30.00
C ASP A 477 3.76 -7.55 -28.99
N ARG A 478 3.32 -6.68 -28.06
CA ARG A 478 2.31 -6.99 -27.03
C ARG A 478 0.91 -6.95 -27.62
N ASN A 479 0.34 -8.13 -27.88
CA ASN A 479 -1.04 -8.26 -28.34
C ASN A 479 -1.73 -9.51 -27.74
N PRO A 480 -3.07 -9.60 -27.79
CA PRO A 480 -3.80 -10.71 -27.19
C PRO A 480 -3.42 -12.10 -27.75
N GLU A 481 -3.14 -12.20 -29.05
CA GLU A 481 -2.76 -13.46 -29.71
C GLU A 481 -1.40 -13.94 -29.20
N LYS A 482 -0.42 -13.04 -29.10
CA LYS A 482 0.90 -13.30 -28.54
C LYS A 482 0.83 -13.76 -27.08
N HIS A 483 -0.04 -13.14 -26.27
CA HIS A 483 -0.27 -13.57 -24.89
C HIS A 483 -0.80 -15.01 -24.83
N VAL A 484 -1.78 -15.34 -25.68
CA VAL A 484 -2.36 -16.70 -25.73
C VAL A 484 -1.30 -17.73 -26.12
N GLN A 485 -0.50 -17.46 -27.15
CA GLN A 485 0.60 -18.34 -27.58
C GLN A 485 1.63 -18.55 -26.47
N MET A 486 2.09 -17.47 -25.83
CA MET A 486 3.12 -17.55 -24.79
C MET A 486 2.64 -18.32 -23.55
N VAL A 487 1.40 -18.08 -23.10
CA VAL A 487 0.84 -18.79 -21.94
C VAL A 487 0.57 -20.26 -22.26
N HIS A 488 0.11 -20.56 -23.49
CA HIS A 488 -0.01 -21.93 -23.98
C HIS A 488 1.32 -22.69 -23.88
N ASP A 489 2.39 -22.12 -24.45
CA ASP A 489 3.73 -22.74 -24.44
C ASP A 489 4.29 -22.87 -23.03
N GLU A 490 4.05 -21.87 -22.18
CA GLU A 490 4.48 -21.90 -20.77
C GLU A 490 3.83 -23.06 -20.00
N TYR A 491 2.53 -23.31 -20.19
CA TYR A 491 1.84 -24.44 -19.55
C TYR A 491 2.47 -25.78 -19.96
N ILE A 492 2.81 -25.93 -21.25
CA ILE A 492 3.45 -27.15 -21.77
C ILE A 492 4.84 -27.33 -21.17
N ARG A 493 5.67 -26.26 -21.15
CA ARG A 493 7.02 -26.31 -20.57
C ARG A 493 7.00 -26.66 -19.09
N ILE A 494 6.09 -26.06 -18.32
CA ILE A 494 5.92 -26.38 -16.90
C ILE A 494 5.48 -27.82 -16.72
N ALA A 495 4.53 -28.30 -17.53
CA ALA A 495 4.08 -29.70 -17.46
C ALA A 495 5.21 -30.68 -17.75
N ARG A 496 5.99 -30.44 -18.82
CA ARG A 496 7.19 -31.22 -19.15
C ARG A 496 8.19 -31.20 -17.99
N LYS A 497 8.44 -30.03 -17.39
CA LYS A 497 9.40 -29.85 -16.29
C LYS A 497 8.97 -30.56 -15.01
N LEU A 498 7.71 -30.45 -14.61
CA LEU A 498 7.19 -31.13 -13.43
C LEU A 498 7.29 -32.66 -13.58
N VAL A 499 6.97 -33.20 -14.77
CA VAL A 499 7.11 -34.63 -15.05
C VAL A 499 8.58 -35.08 -15.03
N GLU A 500 9.47 -34.35 -15.71
CA GLU A 500 10.91 -34.63 -15.76
C GLU A 500 11.53 -34.69 -14.35
N THR A 501 11.09 -33.80 -13.47
CA THR A 501 11.62 -33.64 -12.10
C THR A 501 10.86 -34.45 -11.04
N GLY A 502 10.02 -35.39 -11.48
CA GLY A 502 9.49 -36.45 -10.62
C GLY A 502 8.05 -36.30 -10.13
N LEU A 503 7.25 -35.39 -10.69
CA LEU A 503 5.79 -35.37 -10.46
C LEU A 503 5.12 -36.50 -11.28
N GLN A 504 4.15 -37.19 -10.68
CA GLN A 504 3.48 -38.33 -11.32
C GLN A 504 2.75 -37.91 -12.61
N PRO A 505 3.03 -38.53 -13.78
CA PRO A 505 2.41 -38.14 -15.06
C PRO A 505 0.88 -38.35 -15.12
N GLU A 506 0.36 -39.19 -14.23
CA GLU A 506 -1.04 -39.58 -14.10
C GLU A 506 -1.83 -38.64 -13.18
N ILE A 507 -1.17 -37.70 -12.49
CA ILE A 507 -1.87 -36.73 -11.65
C ILE A 507 -2.89 -35.96 -12.50
N GLY A 508 -4.11 -35.81 -11.98
CA GLY A 508 -5.15 -35.05 -12.66
C GLY A 508 -4.78 -33.59 -12.71
N VAL A 509 -5.05 -32.91 -13.84
CA VAL A 509 -4.73 -31.50 -14.05
C VAL A 509 -5.98 -30.71 -14.38
N GLU A 510 -6.08 -29.53 -13.78
CA GLU A 510 -7.05 -28.50 -14.12
C GLU A 510 -6.34 -27.20 -14.50
N LEU A 511 -6.67 -26.66 -15.68
CA LEU A 511 -6.15 -25.38 -16.16
C LEU A 511 -7.22 -24.31 -16.09
N THR A 512 -6.87 -23.18 -15.49
CA THR A 512 -7.69 -21.96 -15.62
C THR A 512 -7.58 -21.44 -17.05
N GLY A 513 -8.71 -21.25 -17.72
CA GLY A 513 -8.74 -20.79 -19.11
C GLY A 513 -8.36 -21.85 -20.14
N LEU A 514 -8.57 -23.14 -19.87
CA LEU A 514 -8.26 -24.24 -20.80
C LEU A 514 -8.76 -23.99 -22.23
N GLU A 515 -10.02 -23.58 -22.40
CA GLU A 515 -10.61 -23.31 -23.73
C GLU A 515 -9.97 -22.13 -24.46
N LYS A 516 -9.45 -21.15 -23.70
CA LYS A 516 -8.78 -19.95 -24.23
C LYS A 516 -7.38 -20.28 -24.74
N PHE A 517 -6.64 -21.13 -24.03
CA PHE A 517 -5.24 -21.42 -24.35
C PHE A 517 -5.06 -22.67 -25.22
N PHE A 518 -5.97 -23.64 -25.15
CA PHE A 518 -5.92 -24.89 -25.92
C PHE A 518 -7.21 -25.06 -26.76
N PRO A 519 -7.47 -24.17 -27.73
CA PRO A 519 -8.68 -24.26 -28.55
C PRO A 519 -8.67 -25.54 -29.40
N GLY A 520 -9.81 -26.25 -29.44
CA GLY A 520 -10.00 -27.43 -30.30
C GLY A 520 -9.36 -28.74 -29.80
N GLN A 521 -8.75 -28.75 -28.61
CA GLN A 521 -8.20 -29.97 -28.00
C GLN A 521 -9.28 -30.76 -27.25
N ASP A 522 -10.13 -31.45 -28.02
CA ASP A 522 -11.28 -32.23 -27.55
C ASP A 522 -10.94 -33.26 -26.46
N GLU A 523 -9.73 -33.83 -26.48
CA GLU A 523 -9.27 -34.82 -25.51
C GLU A 523 -9.07 -34.22 -24.10
N LEU A 524 -8.52 -33.00 -24.03
CA LEU A 524 -8.35 -32.24 -22.79
C LEU A 524 -9.69 -31.69 -22.26
N LEU A 525 -10.61 -31.35 -23.16
CA LEU A 525 -11.91 -30.80 -22.80
C LEU A 525 -12.89 -31.85 -22.28
N LYS A 526 -12.80 -33.10 -22.75
CA LYS A 526 -13.71 -34.21 -22.39
C LYS A 526 -13.30 -34.96 -21.11
N SER A 527 -12.06 -34.83 -20.66
CA SER A 527 -11.54 -35.51 -19.46
C SER A 527 -11.09 -34.48 -18.41
N LYS A 528 -11.99 -33.98 -17.56
CA LYS A 528 -11.64 -33.07 -16.46
C LYS A 528 -11.79 -33.76 -15.10
N PRO A 529 -10.73 -33.82 -14.26
CA PRO A 529 -9.33 -33.47 -14.55
C PRO A 529 -8.64 -34.45 -15.52
N PHE A 530 -7.73 -33.97 -16.39
CA PHE A 530 -7.00 -34.82 -17.36
C PHE A 530 -5.60 -35.19 -16.84
N PRO A 531 -5.01 -36.32 -17.23
CA PRO A 531 -3.64 -36.67 -16.84
C PRO A 531 -2.60 -35.63 -17.28
N LEU A 532 -1.66 -35.25 -16.40
CA LEU A 532 -0.57 -34.29 -16.67
C LEU A 532 0.25 -34.64 -17.92
N LYS A 533 0.44 -35.92 -18.20
CA LYS A 533 1.12 -36.38 -19.43
C LYS A 533 0.45 -35.91 -20.73
N LEU A 534 -0.86 -35.68 -20.74
CA LEU A 534 -1.56 -35.18 -21.93
C LEU A 534 -1.19 -33.71 -22.21
N LEU A 535 -0.99 -32.91 -21.16
CA LEU A 535 -0.50 -31.53 -21.27
C LEU A 535 0.96 -31.49 -21.72
N ALA A 536 1.81 -32.34 -21.13
CA ALA A 536 3.23 -32.41 -21.49
C ALA A 536 3.49 -32.86 -22.95
N LYS A 537 2.54 -33.60 -23.54
CA LYS A 537 2.57 -34.07 -24.94
C LYS A 537 2.07 -33.06 -25.97
N GLN A 538 1.50 -31.93 -25.53
CA GLN A 538 1.09 -30.89 -26.47
C GLN A 538 2.31 -30.29 -27.17
N VAL A 539 2.08 -29.79 -28.38
CA VAL A 539 3.11 -29.20 -29.26
C VAL A 539 3.26 -27.73 -28.90
N LEU A 540 4.49 -27.22 -28.79
CA LEU A 540 4.71 -25.79 -28.58
C LEU A 540 4.34 -25.01 -29.85
N THR A 541 3.82 -23.79 -29.73
CA THR A 541 3.52 -22.95 -30.91
C THR A 541 4.76 -22.64 -31.74
N THR A 542 5.94 -22.68 -31.12
CA THR A 542 7.25 -22.55 -31.77
C THR A 542 7.70 -23.81 -32.53
N GLU A 543 7.13 -24.98 -32.23
CA GLU A 543 7.42 -26.27 -32.91
C GLU A 543 6.47 -26.54 -34.09
N SER A 544 5.44 -25.70 -34.30
CA SER A 544 4.42 -25.86 -35.36
C SER A 544 4.64 -25.00 -36.61
N ASP A 545 5.69 -24.17 -36.63
CA ASP A 545 6.06 -23.30 -37.76
C ASP A 545 7.19 -23.90 -38.65
N ASP A 546 7.65 -25.13 -38.36
CA ASP A 546 8.53 -25.98 -39.20
C ASP A 546 7.73 -27.16 -39.78
#